data_AF-A0A962KN95-F1
#
_entry.id   AF-A0A962KN95-F1
#
_cell.length_a   1.000
_cell.length_b   1.000
_cell.length_c   1.000
_cell.angle_alpha   90.00
_cell.angle_beta   90.00
_cell.angle_gamma   90.00
#
_symmetry.space_group_name_H-M   'P 1'
#
loop_
_entity.id
_entity.type
_entity.pdbx_description
1 polymer ?
#
loop_
_entity_poly.entity_id
_entity_poly.type
_entity_poly.pdbx_seq_one_letter_code
_entity_poly.pdbx_strand_id
1 'polypeptide(L)'
;MTEHHSSSSARETAASAPGGASAPVADEALYAFADCRSVDLGNGGVLLLHNHSAAQMIVAQEVSIALRSCRELRPLRGHVETLTGTIAQLAGQQADVAKVLAMVRDAGLLTSAGDVCQRLSPTQALGAPATAPAPTRVFIITCDRPAALQRLLDSMLQSGGLSRHEHLFVVDDSRDPGHARANRELAAQFSLTSPRSLQYVGAQEQARLLGALTEILPQHEQGIRFLLDRQRWAPYKSYGLARSVCLLLSLGRRALVLDDDVLCAAVLSPHQRPGLAFGDQPREVDVYASREEAQARTRRADFDPLTGHTQCLGRSLAQAIDKLGVTPLAPEHLQGADAAYLGQWRADSPVLATQSGSLGDPGTPDTQWLYTLSGASARRVLEAPGGIEAALRQRHYWMGQPRPTFSKMAVISQMTGLDNSHLLPPYFPAFRGEDYLFGAMLEYLHPQAAVLEYDWCVPHLPVETRPGTAPPAAARPRRAVNFSKYVTDHTLYRRGICAATRLQGLAQLARELSETSDTDLRGLYRSEVAQLQAGQLRQLNACLGDGLPRPSAWQAYLHDSVNTVSEAMQAAASPEEAPGMPVGQAAPELFGQFRDYAARFAAALSAWPAMREHAEILVGQWLAGGELAP
;
A
#
# COMPACT_ATOMS: atom_id res chain seq x y z
N MET A 1 -4.16 -28.89 -68.69
CA MET A 1 -4.17 -28.07 -69.91
C MET A 1 -3.43 -26.78 -69.58
N THR A 2 -2.09 -26.80 -69.67
CA THR A 2 -1.26 -26.29 -70.80
C THR A 2 -1.22 -24.76 -70.78
N GLU A 3 -0.24 -24.14 -70.10
CA GLU A 3 1.17 -23.85 -70.47
C GLU A 3 1.37 -22.81 -71.59
N HIS A 4 2.36 -21.93 -71.33
CA HIS A 4 3.16 -21.06 -72.22
C HIS A 4 2.51 -19.76 -72.73
N HIS A 5 3.18 -18.60 -72.86
CA HIS A 5 4.60 -18.26 -72.94
C HIS A 5 4.85 -16.76 -72.61
N SER A 6 6.04 -16.50 -72.05
CA SER A 6 7.06 -15.48 -72.41
C SER A 6 6.80 -13.96 -72.49
N SER A 7 7.90 -13.30 -72.13
CA SER A 7 8.21 -11.88 -72.00
C SER A 7 8.22 -11.06 -73.30
N SER A 8 8.05 -9.73 -73.19
CA SER A 8 9.16 -8.75 -73.29
C SER A 8 8.68 -7.31 -73.55
N SER A 9 9.12 -6.42 -72.68
CA SER A 9 9.53 -5.02 -72.89
C SER A 9 8.66 -4.03 -73.68
N ALA A 10 8.24 -2.95 -73.02
CA ALA A 10 8.45 -1.59 -73.53
C ALA A 10 8.48 -0.59 -72.36
N ARG A 11 9.40 0.36 -72.48
CA ARG A 11 9.69 1.49 -71.58
C ARG A 11 8.47 2.39 -71.43
N GLU A 12 8.22 2.85 -70.21
CA GLU A 12 7.53 4.13 -69.97
C GLU A 12 8.34 5.02 -69.06
N THR A 13 8.42 6.26 -69.52
CA THR A 13 9.21 7.39 -69.05
C THR A 13 8.74 7.93 -67.71
N ALA A 14 9.71 8.25 -66.87
CA ALA A 14 9.56 8.84 -65.56
C ALA A 14 8.78 10.17 -65.59
N ALA A 15 7.71 10.25 -64.80
CA ALA A 15 7.18 11.48 -64.25
C ALA A 15 7.51 11.51 -62.75
N SER A 16 8.30 12.50 -62.35
CA SER A 16 8.74 12.75 -60.98
C SER A 16 7.55 13.11 -60.09
N ALA A 17 7.21 12.23 -59.15
CA ALA A 17 6.35 12.58 -58.01
C ALA A 17 7.18 13.36 -56.98
N PRO A 18 6.67 14.47 -56.43
CA PRO A 18 7.38 15.23 -55.41
C PRO A 18 7.50 14.36 -54.16
N GLY A 19 8.71 14.31 -53.59
CA GLY A 19 9.02 13.55 -52.39
C GLY A 19 8.05 13.91 -51.26
N GLY A 20 7.18 12.96 -50.92
CA GLY A 20 6.47 12.98 -49.66
C GLY A 20 7.52 12.87 -48.56
N ALA A 21 7.82 14.00 -47.91
CA ALA A 21 8.46 13.99 -46.62
C ALA A 21 7.62 13.07 -45.73
N SER A 22 8.17 11.91 -45.35
CA SER A 22 7.58 11.12 -44.29
C SER A 22 7.52 12.04 -43.07
N ALA A 23 6.31 12.40 -42.62
CA ALA A 23 6.13 12.98 -41.30
C ALA A 23 6.90 12.09 -40.31
N PRO A 24 7.69 12.66 -39.38
CA PRO A 24 8.38 11.85 -38.39
C PRO A 24 7.31 11.02 -37.68
N VAL A 25 7.43 9.70 -37.77
CA VAL A 25 6.62 8.78 -36.96
C VAL A 25 6.81 9.25 -35.53
N ALA A 26 5.76 9.78 -34.92
CA ALA A 26 5.83 10.23 -33.54
C ALA A 26 6.29 9.03 -32.71
N ASP A 27 7.39 9.17 -31.97
CA ASP A 27 7.89 8.15 -31.07
C ASP A 27 6.86 7.99 -29.94
N GLU A 28 5.94 7.05 -30.11
CA GLU A 28 4.89 6.70 -29.14
C GLU A 28 5.43 5.78 -28.03
N ALA A 29 6.69 5.32 -28.13
CA ALA A 29 7.28 4.52 -27.08
C ALA A 29 7.40 5.32 -25.78
N LEU A 30 7.14 4.63 -24.67
CA LEU A 30 7.17 5.23 -23.34
C LEU A 30 8.57 5.15 -22.76
N TYR A 31 9.06 6.29 -22.30
CA TYR A 31 10.36 6.45 -21.66
C TYR A 31 10.21 7.11 -20.31
N ALA A 32 11.15 6.86 -19.41
CA ALA A 32 11.26 7.52 -18.13
C ALA A 32 12.73 7.69 -17.78
N PHE A 33 13.08 8.79 -17.13
CA PHE A 33 14.41 9.02 -16.60
C PHE A 33 14.75 7.93 -15.59
N ALA A 34 15.84 7.21 -15.85
CA ALA A 34 16.24 6.08 -15.06
C ALA A 34 16.70 6.50 -13.65
N ASP A 35 16.76 5.53 -12.73
CA ASP A 35 17.36 5.75 -11.42
C ASP A 35 18.86 5.99 -11.56
N CYS A 36 19.26 7.26 -11.49
CA CYS A 36 20.62 7.72 -11.68
C CYS A 36 21.18 8.37 -10.42
N ARG A 37 22.44 8.07 -10.10
CA ARG A 37 23.22 8.84 -9.14
C ARG A 37 23.79 10.08 -9.82
N SER A 38 23.72 11.23 -9.14
CA SER A 38 24.33 12.47 -9.58
C SER A 38 25.65 12.72 -8.85
N VAL A 39 26.68 13.17 -9.57
CA VAL A 39 27.95 13.63 -9.02
C VAL A 39 28.20 15.06 -9.53
N ASP A 40 28.28 16.02 -8.60
CA ASP A 40 28.62 17.41 -8.92
C ASP A 40 30.12 17.50 -9.28
N LEU A 41 30.41 18.12 -10.43
CA LEU A 41 31.78 18.28 -10.94
C LEU A 41 32.42 19.61 -10.49
N GLY A 42 31.68 20.47 -9.77
CA GLY A 42 32.17 21.75 -9.24
C GLY A 42 32.37 22.85 -10.29
N ASN A 43 31.98 22.60 -11.54
CA ASN A 43 32.11 23.54 -12.67
C ASN A 43 30.77 23.84 -13.37
N GLY A 44 29.65 23.60 -12.68
CA GLY A 44 28.29 23.69 -13.24
C GLY A 44 27.84 22.44 -14.01
N GLY A 45 28.73 21.46 -14.22
CA GLY A 45 28.41 20.14 -14.76
C GLY A 45 28.04 19.13 -13.69
N VAL A 46 27.15 18.21 -14.04
CA VAL A 46 26.75 17.06 -13.22
C VAL A 46 26.95 15.79 -14.04
N LEU A 47 27.71 14.83 -13.51
CA LEU A 47 27.78 13.49 -14.06
C LEU A 47 26.59 12.66 -13.55
N LEU A 48 25.77 12.18 -14.48
CA LEU A 48 24.70 11.23 -14.22
C LEU A 48 25.22 9.82 -14.46
N LEU A 49 25.07 8.94 -13.47
CA LEU A 49 25.46 7.53 -13.50
C LEU A 49 24.20 6.66 -13.38
N HIS A 50 23.92 5.82 -14.35
CA HIS A 50 22.80 4.88 -14.26
C HIS A 50 23.09 3.81 -13.19
N ASN A 51 22.19 3.57 -12.23
CA ASN A 51 22.46 2.68 -11.09
C ASN A 51 22.56 1.19 -11.47
N HIS A 52 22.08 0.80 -12.65
CA HIS A 52 22.01 -0.60 -13.08
C HIS A 52 22.68 -0.91 -14.43
N SER A 53 23.39 0.05 -15.02
CA SER A 53 24.07 -0.12 -16.31
C SER A 53 25.36 0.71 -16.32
N ALA A 54 26.17 0.55 -17.36
CA ALA A 54 27.38 1.37 -17.54
C ALA A 54 27.09 2.76 -18.16
N ALA A 55 25.82 3.09 -18.42
CA ALA A 55 25.43 4.36 -19.03
C ALA A 55 25.73 5.54 -18.11
N GLN A 56 26.31 6.59 -18.70
CA GLN A 56 26.61 7.83 -18.00
C GLN A 56 26.64 9.01 -18.97
N MET A 57 26.34 10.21 -18.47
CA MET A 57 26.36 11.44 -19.25
C MET A 57 26.69 12.63 -18.36
N ILE A 58 27.48 13.56 -18.87
CA ILE A 58 27.66 14.88 -18.23
C ILE A 58 26.59 15.81 -18.79
N VAL A 59 25.84 16.45 -17.89
CA VAL A 59 24.82 17.45 -18.22
C VAL A 59 25.03 18.71 -17.39
N ALA A 60 24.41 19.82 -17.79
CA ALA A 60 24.34 21.01 -16.94
C ALA A 60 23.49 20.74 -15.69
N GLN A 61 23.74 21.47 -14.61
CA GLN A 61 23.02 21.32 -13.35
C GLN A 61 21.50 21.47 -13.50
N GLU A 62 21.05 22.43 -14.31
CA GLU A 62 19.65 22.72 -14.59
C GLU A 62 18.98 21.55 -15.32
N VAL A 63 19.69 20.91 -16.25
CA VAL A 63 19.21 19.73 -16.97
C VAL A 63 19.04 18.55 -15.99
N SER A 64 20.01 18.33 -15.11
CA SER A 64 19.92 17.29 -14.06
C SER A 64 18.70 17.51 -13.15
N ILE A 65 18.41 18.76 -12.77
CA ILE A 65 17.22 19.11 -11.97
C ILE A 65 15.94 18.84 -12.77
N ALA A 66 15.86 19.28 -14.02
CA ALA A 66 14.68 19.09 -14.87
C ALA A 66 14.38 17.60 -15.13
N LEU A 67 15.40 16.78 -15.36
CA LEU A 67 15.24 15.33 -15.58
C LEU A 67 14.59 14.60 -14.39
N ARG A 68 14.67 15.14 -13.17
CA ARG A 68 13.98 14.57 -11.99
C ARG A 68 12.46 14.61 -12.13
N SER A 69 11.92 15.48 -12.98
CA SER A 69 10.48 15.53 -13.30
C SER A 69 10.06 14.57 -14.42
N CYS A 70 11.01 13.83 -15.03
CA CYS A 70 10.75 12.90 -16.14
C CYS A 70 10.73 11.43 -15.68
N ARG A 71 10.42 11.14 -14.41
CA ARG A 71 10.50 9.78 -13.83
C ARG A 71 9.36 8.85 -14.19
N GLU A 72 8.23 9.39 -14.66
CA GLU A 72 7.09 8.60 -15.08
C GLU A 72 7.22 8.16 -16.54
N LEU A 73 6.77 6.95 -16.86
CA LEU A 73 6.76 6.44 -18.23
C LEU A 73 5.74 7.20 -19.09
N ARG A 74 6.26 7.99 -20.04
CA ARG A 74 5.50 8.84 -20.97
C ARG A 74 6.20 8.85 -22.33
N PRO A 75 5.48 9.14 -23.43
CA PRO A 75 6.14 9.43 -24.70
C PRO A 75 7.08 10.63 -24.54
N LEU A 76 8.15 10.71 -25.35
CA LEU A 76 9.08 11.86 -25.30
C LEU A 76 8.36 13.20 -25.45
N ARG A 77 7.34 13.28 -26.32
CA ARG A 77 6.47 14.47 -26.44
C ARG A 77 5.81 14.87 -25.11
N GLY A 78 5.36 13.89 -24.32
CA GLY A 78 4.72 14.13 -23.04
C GLY A 78 5.70 14.68 -22.00
N HIS A 79 6.96 14.25 -22.04
CA HIS A 79 8.02 14.86 -21.22
C HIS A 79 8.32 16.30 -21.62
N VAL A 80 8.39 16.59 -22.93
CA VAL A 80 8.56 17.96 -23.44
C VAL A 80 7.42 18.87 -22.95
N GLU A 81 6.18 18.44 -23.11
CA GLU A 81 4.99 19.19 -22.64
C GLU A 81 5.04 19.41 -21.13
N THR A 82 5.42 18.39 -20.36
CA THR A 82 5.53 18.47 -18.90
C THR A 82 6.59 19.48 -18.48
N LEU A 83 7.80 19.40 -19.03
CA LEU A 83 8.91 20.29 -18.68
C LEU A 83 8.62 21.73 -19.08
N THR A 84 8.12 21.95 -20.30
CA THR A 84 7.82 23.30 -20.80
C THR A 84 6.59 23.93 -20.14
N GLY A 85 5.66 23.12 -19.61
CA GLY A 85 4.52 23.59 -18.83
C GLY A 85 4.80 23.84 -17.34
N THR A 86 5.81 23.16 -16.76
CA THR A 86 6.12 23.25 -15.33
C THR A 86 7.32 24.13 -15.01
N ILE A 87 8.27 24.29 -15.95
CA ILE A 87 9.47 25.09 -15.79
C ILE A 87 9.34 26.33 -16.69
N ALA A 88 9.06 27.48 -16.08
CA ALA A 88 8.79 28.73 -16.80
C ALA A 88 9.93 29.12 -17.77
N GLN A 89 11.18 28.84 -17.41
CA GLN A 89 12.35 29.12 -18.24
C GLN A 89 12.38 28.30 -19.54
N LEU A 90 11.69 27.15 -19.57
CA LEU A 90 11.62 26.28 -20.75
C LEU A 90 10.39 26.56 -21.63
N ALA A 91 9.51 27.48 -21.23
CA ALA A 91 8.33 27.81 -22.02
C ALA A 91 8.73 28.30 -23.43
N GLY A 92 8.15 27.69 -24.45
CA GLY A 92 8.47 28.00 -25.86
C GLY A 92 9.74 27.33 -26.41
N GLN A 93 10.45 26.50 -25.63
CA GLN A 93 11.68 25.82 -26.03
C GLN A 93 11.46 24.33 -26.37
N GLN A 94 10.30 23.96 -26.92
CA GLN A 94 9.91 22.55 -27.12
C GLN A 94 10.93 21.77 -27.95
N ALA A 95 11.46 22.37 -29.02
CA ALA A 95 12.42 21.71 -29.91
C ALA A 95 13.76 21.41 -29.22
N ASP A 96 14.27 22.35 -28.41
CA ASP A 96 15.53 22.18 -27.68
C ASP A 96 15.39 21.14 -26.56
N VAL A 97 14.28 21.18 -25.81
CA VAL A 97 13.96 20.17 -24.79
C VAL A 97 13.86 18.78 -25.43
N ALA A 98 13.19 18.65 -26.57
CA ALA A 98 13.10 17.39 -27.30
C ALA A 98 14.48 16.85 -27.70
N LYS A 99 15.37 17.72 -28.18
CA LYS A 99 16.74 17.35 -28.56
C LYS A 99 17.55 16.86 -27.35
N VAL A 100 17.47 17.55 -26.21
CA VAL A 100 18.15 17.14 -24.98
C VAL A 100 17.63 15.79 -24.49
N LEU A 101 16.31 15.59 -24.48
CA LEU A 101 15.72 14.31 -24.07
C LEU A 101 16.12 13.16 -25.01
N ALA A 102 16.21 13.41 -26.32
CA ALA A 102 16.74 12.43 -27.27
C ALA A 102 18.20 12.08 -27.00
N MET A 103 19.06 13.06 -26.68
CA MET A 103 20.45 12.80 -26.29
C MET A 103 20.54 11.97 -25.00
N VAL A 104 19.70 12.24 -24.01
CA VAL A 104 19.64 11.48 -22.75
C VAL A 104 19.16 10.04 -23.00
N ARG A 105 18.18 9.85 -23.90
CA ARG A 105 17.73 8.53 -24.35
C ARG A 105 18.86 7.76 -25.03
N ASP A 106 19.51 8.38 -26.00
CA ASP A 106 20.56 7.75 -26.81
C ASP A 106 21.81 7.44 -25.97
N ALA A 107 22.03 8.19 -24.88
CA ALA A 107 23.04 7.90 -23.87
C ALA A 107 22.67 6.74 -22.92
N GLY A 108 21.47 6.15 -23.04
CA GLY A 108 21.00 5.03 -22.21
C GLY A 108 20.54 5.43 -20.80
N LEU A 109 20.21 6.71 -20.59
CA LEU A 109 19.73 7.23 -19.30
C LEU A 109 18.20 7.33 -19.20
N LEU A 110 17.49 6.97 -20.27
CA LEU A 110 16.05 6.73 -20.22
C LEU A 110 15.77 5.22 -20.26
N THR A 111 14.96 4.74 -19.32
CA THR A 111 14.42 3.38 -19.33
C THR A 111 13.20 3.33 -20.25
N SER A 112 13.15 2.36 -21.18
CA SER A 112 11.97 2.14 -22.02
C SER A 112 10.95 1.23 -21.32
N ALA A 113 9.66 1.45 -21.58
CA ALA A 113 8.61 0.55 -21.09
C ALA A 113 8.76 -0.87 -21.64
N GLY A 114 9.27 -1.05 -22.86
CA GLY A 114 9.55 -2.37 -23.43
C GLY A 114 10.55 -3.17 -22.60
N ASP A 115 11.65 -2.55 -22.17
CA ASP A 115 12.66 -3.19 -21.31
C ASP A 115 12.08 -3.56 -19.94
N VAL A 116 11.21 -2.70 -19.39
CA VAL A 116 10.50 -2.99 -18.15
C VAL A 116 9.55 -4.18 -18.33
N CYS A 117 8.75 -4.20 -19.40
CA CYS A 117 7.85 -5.32 -19.71
C CYS A 117 8.61 -6.64 -19.80
N GLN A 118 9.72 -6.67 -20.53
CA GLN A 118 10.57 -7.85 -20.65
C GLN A 118 11.17 -8.27 -19.30
N ARG A 119 11.52 -7.33 -18.43
CA ARG A 119 12.06 -7.61 -17.10
C ARG A 119 11.01 -8.17 -16.13
N LEU A 120 9.78 -7.65 -16.18
CA LEU A 120 8.72 -8.00 -15.23
C LEU A 120 7.90 -9.23 -15.66
N SER A 121 7.74 -9.46 -16.97
CA SER A 121 6.99 -10.60 -17.51
C SER A 121 7.68 -11.16 -18.77
N PRO A 122 8.89 -11.73 -18.65
CA PRO A 122 9.57 -12.37 -19.77
C PRO A 122 8.83 -13.65 -20.19
N THR A 123 8.73 -13.91 -21.49
CA THR A 123 8.06 -15.11 -22.04
C THR A 123 8.56 -16.42 -21.42
N GLN A 124 9.84 -16.49 -21.05
CA GLN A 124 10.46 -17.66 -20.42
C GLN A 124 9.95 -17.93 -19.00
N ALA A 125 9.57 -16.90 -18.24
CA ALA A 125 9.08 -17.07 -16.86
C ALA A 125 7.68 -17.70 -16.79
N LEU A 126 6.89 -17.58 -17.87
CA LEU A 126 5.54 -18.12 -17.96
C LEU A 126 5.50 -19.65 -18.13
N GLY A 127 6.57 -20.24 -18.68
CA GLY A 127 6.70 -21.68 -18.87
C GLY A 127 7.41 -22.41 -17.73
N ALA A 128 7.95 -21.68 -16.75
CA ALA A 128 8.62 -22.29 -15.60
C ALA A 128 7.58 -22.94 -14.66
N PRO A 129 7.82 -24.15 -14.14
CA PRO A 129 6.92 -24.77 -13.17
C PRO A 129 6.76 -23.84 -11.96
N ALA A 130 5.53 -23.38 -11.71
CA ALA A 130 5.26 -22.59 -10.52
C ALA A 130 5.41 -23.49 -9.28
N THR A 131 6.31 -23.13 -8.37
CA THR A 131 6.27 -23.68 -7.01
C THR A 131 4.88 -23.39 -6.46
N ALA A 132 4.21 -24.44 -5.97
CA ALA A 132 2.90 -24.25 -5.35
C ALA A 132 3.04 -23.27 -4.18
N PRO A 133 2.20 -22.22 -4.11
CA PRO A 133 2.22 -21.32 -2.96
C PRO A 133 1.95 -22.09 -1.66
N ALA A 134 2.47 -21.58 -0.55
CA ALA A 134 2.27 -22.19 0.77
C ALA A 134 0.76 -22.34 1.11
N PRO A 135 0.37 -23.31 1.96
CA PRO A 135 -1.02 -23.43 2.42
C PRO A 135 -1.55 -22.14 3.04
N THR A 136 -2.88 -21.99 3.06
CA THR A 136 -3.53 -20.78 3.58
C THR A 136 -4.22 -21.04 4.91
N ARG A 137 -4.04 -20.13 5.87
CA ARG A 137 -4.80 -20.02 7.12
C ARG A 137 -5.62 -18.75 7.12
N VAL A 138 -6.86 -18.82 7.60
CA VAL A 138 -7.79 -17.69 7.66
C VAL A 138 -7.94 -17.24 9.10
N PHE A 139 -7.95 -15.94 9.33
CA PHE A 139 -8.02 -15.32 10.66
C PHE A 139 -9.10 -14.25 10.65
N ILE A 140 -9.97 -14.29 11.65
CA ILE A 140 -10.91 -13.22 11.98
C ILE A 140 -10.40 -12.55 13.25
N ILE A 141 -10.19 -11.25 13.23
CA ILE A 141 -9.86 -10.49 14.44
C ILE A 141 -11.11 -9.83 15.01
N THR A 142 -11.31 -9.96 16.32
CA THR A 142 -12.47 -9.40 17.02
C THR A 142 -12.08 -8.86 18.39
N CYS A 143 -12.85 -7.88 18.88
CA CYS A 143 -12.69 -7.29 20.21
C CYS A 143 -14.04 -6.69 20.61
N ASP A 144 -14.72 -7.29 21.58
CA ASP A 144 -15.99 -6.85 22.15
C ASP A 144 -17.13 -6.68 21.12
N ARG A 145 -17.14 -7.49 20.04
CA ARG A 145 -18.09 -7.37 18.91
C ARG A 145 -18.72 -8.70 18.45
N PRO A 146 -19.45 -9.43 19.32
CA PRO A 146 -20.09 -10.70 18.95
C PRO A 146 -21.11 -10.59 17.80
N ALA A 147 -21.84 -9.48 17.72
CA ALA A 147 -22.81 -9.27 16.63
C ALA A 147 -22.13 -9.09 15.26
N ALA A 148 -20.95 -8.48 15.21
CA ALA A 148 -20.16 -8.37 13.98
C ALA A 148 -19.66 -9.75 13.57
N LEU A 149 -19.04 -10.47 14.52
CA LEU A 149 -18.51 -11.81 14.32
C LEU A 149 -19.57 -12.78 13.78
N GLN A 150 -20.74 -12.87 14.41
CA GLN A 150 -21.83 -13.73 13.94
C GLN A 150 -22.17 -13.46 12.46
N ARG A 151 -22.33 -12.17 12.09
CA ARG A 151 -22.69 -11.79 10.72
C ARG A 151 -21.61 -12.17 9.72
N LEU A 152 -20.33 -12.01 10.06
CA LEU A 152 -19.23 -12.46 9.21
C LEU A 152 -19.27 -13.98 9.06
N LEU A 153 -19.41 -14.73 10.15
CA LEU A 153 -19.48 -16.20 10.15
C LEU A 153 -20.64 -16.72 9.28
N ASP A 154 -21.82 -16.13 9.39
CA ASP A 154 -22.97 -16.47 8.55
C ASP A 154 -22.67 -16.25 7.06
N SER A 155 -22.01 -15.15 6.72
CA SER A 155 -21.60 -14.86 5.34
C SER A 155 -20.50 -15.80 4.83
N MET A 156 -19.63 -16.30 5.72
CA MET A 156 -18.61 -17.29 5.38
C MET A 156 -19.23 -18.66 5.08
N LEU A 157 -20.28 -19.09 5.80
CA LEU A 157 -20.99 -20.34 5.50
C LEU A 157 -21.67 -20.32 4.12
N GLN A 158 -22.01 -19.13 3.62
CA GLN A 158 -22.54 -18.95 2.27
C GLN A 158 -21.44 -18.98 1.19
N SER A 159 -20.15 -18.99 1.58
CA SER A 159 -19.01 -19.03 0.66
C SER A 159 -18.58 -20.47 0.35
N GLY A 160 -18.29 -20.78 -0.91
CA GLY A 160 -17.98 -22.13 -1.39
C GLY A 160 -16.52 -22.60 -1.21
N GLY A 161 -15.70 -21.89 -0.42
CA GLY A 161 -14.23 -22.04 -0.42
C GLY A 161 -13.59 -22.57 0.87
N LEU A 162 -14.34 -22.71 1.96
CA LEU A 162 -13.74 -22.88 3.31
C LEU A 162 -12.86 -24.13 3.48
N SER A 163 -13.19 -25.24 2.81
CA SER A 163 -12.42 -26.49 2.91
C SER A 163 -11.01 -26.40 2.30
N ARG A 164 -10.76 -25.40 1.43
CA ARG A 164 -9.47 -25.16 0.77
C ARG A 164 -8.39 -24.61 1.71
N HIS A 165 -8.81 -24.08 2.85
CA HIS A 165 -7.90 -23.52 3.84
C HIS A 165 -7.49 -24.60 4.86
N GLU A 166 -6.24 -24.54 5.27
CA GLU A 166 -5.64 -25.49 6.23
C GLU A 166 -6.34 -25.37 7.59
N HIS A 167 -6.50 -24.13 8.08
CA HIS A 167 -7.12 -23.80 9.35
C HIS A 167 -7.87 -22.46 9.27
N LEU A 168 -8.90 -22.31 10.11
CA LEU A 168 -9.64 -21.07 10.31
C LEU A 168 -9.52 -20.70 11.80
N PHE A 169 -9.29 -19.43 12.11
CA PHE A 169 -9.14 -18.94 13.48
C PHE A 169 -10.02 -17.72 13.74
N VAL A 170 -10.53 -17.61 14.97
CA VAL A 170 -10.90 -16.34 15.59
C VAL A 170 -9.81 -15.96 16.59
N VAL A 171 -9.20 -14.79 16.40
CA VAL A 171 -8.27 -14.19 17.37
C VAL A 171 -9.03 -13.09 18.10
N ASP A 172 -9.35 -13.38 19.37
CA ASP A 172 -10.22 -12.55 20.18
C ASP A 172 -9.41 -11.74 21.21
N ASP A 173 -9.45 -10.41 21.07
CA ASP A 173 -8.86 -9.46 22.02
C ASP A 173 -9.91 -8.75 22.91
N SER A 174 -11.12 -9.33 23.03
CA SER A 174 -12.21 -8.81 23.87
C SER A 174 -11.78 -8.57 25.31
N ARG A 175 -12.28 -7.46 25.88
CA ARG A 175 -12.01 -7.02 27.25
C ARG A 175 -13.18 -7.35 28.16
N ASP A 176 -14.39 -7.39 27.60
CA ASP A 176 -15.58 -7.84 28.28
C ASP A 176 -15.63 -9.39 28.29
N PRO A 177 -15.66 -10.02 29.48
CA PRO A 177 -15.71 -11.48 29.57
C PRO A 177 -16.97 -12.11 28.97
N GLY A 178 -18.10 -11.39 28.98
CA GLY A 178 -19.36 -11.81 28.38
C GLY A 178 -19.28 -11.83 26.86
N HIS A 179 -18.68 -10.80 26.25
CA HIS A 179 -18.41 -10.79 24.82
C HIS A 179 -17.42 -11.87 24.41
N ALA A 180 -16.34 -12.07 25.17
CA ALA A 180 -15.38 -13.15 24.90
C ALA A 180 -16.04 -14.54 24.95
N ARG A 181 -16.94 -14.76 25.93
CA ARG A 181 -17.72 -16.00 26.01
C ARG A 181 -18.65 -16.17 24.80
N ALA A 182 -19.37 -15.12 24.42
CA ALA A 182 -20.25 -15.16 23.25
C ALA A 182 -19.46 -15.46 21.96
N ASN A 183 -18.31 -14.82 21.75
CA ASN A 183 -17.44 -15.09 20.60
C ASN A 183 -16.94 -16.54 20.56
N ARG A 184 -16.58 -17.09 21.71
CA ARG A 184 -16.19 -18.51 21.83
C ARG A 184 -17.35 -19.45 21.47
N GLU A 185 -18.56 -19.15 21.95
CA GLU A 185 -19.76 -19.93 21.62
C GLU A 185 -20.10 -19.85 20.12
N LEU A 186 -19.91 -18.68 19.50
CA LEU A 186 -20.07 -18.48 18.05
C LEU A 186 -19.08 -19.32 17.23
N ALA A 187 -17.81 -19.38 17.64
CA ALA A 187 -16.81 -20.21 16.98
C ALA A 187 -17.21 -21.70 17.01
N ALA A 188 -17.61 -22.19 18.20
CA ALA A 188 -18.07 -23.56 18.38
C ALA A 188 -19.30 -23.88 17.52
N GLN A 189 -20.28 -22.98 17.46
CA GLN A 189 -21.48 -23.15 16.62
C GLN A 189 -21.15 -23.19 15.13
N PHE A 190 -20.28 -22.31 14.66
CA PHE A 190 -19.81 -22.31 13.27
C PHE A 190 -19.11 -23.64 12.93
N SER A 191 -18.27 -24.15 13.84
CA SER A 191 -17.57 -25.42 13.68
C SER A 191 -18.51 -26.63 13.50
N LEU A 192 -19.78 -26.56 13.94
CA LEU A 192 -20.78 -27.63 13.75
C LEU A 192 -21.37 -27.67 12.33
N THR A 193 -21.32 -26.55 11.59
CA THR A 193 -21.97 -26.39 10.28
C THR A 193 -20.99 -26.14 9.14
N SER A 194 -19.80 -25.66 9.44
CA SER A 194 -18.73 -25.41 8.48
C SER A 194 -18.02 -26.72 8.05
N PRO A 195 -17.58 -26.84 6.78
CA PRO A 195 -16.72 -27.94 6.34
C PRO A 195 -15.31 -27.92 6.97
N ARG A 196 -14.96 -26.85 7.70
CA ARG A 196 -13.69 -26.68 8.42
C ARG A 196 -13.95 -26.06 9.78
N SER A 197 -13.47 -26.70 10.85
CA SER A 197 -13.58 -26.18 12.21
C SER A 197 -12.81 -24.86 12.38
N LEU A 198 -13.38 -23.97 13.16
CA LEU A 198 -12.88 -22.63 13.46
C LEU A 198 -12.27 -22.61 14.85
N GLN A 199 -10.94 -22.52 14.96
CA GLN A 199 -10.28 -22.49 16.26
C GLN A 199 -10.43 -21.13 16.95
N TYR A 200 -10.71 -21.12 18.25
CA TYR A 200 -10.80 -19.91 19.06
C TYR A 200 -9.49 -19.64 19.82
N VAL A 201 -8.93 -18.44 19.68
CA VAL A 201 -7.72 -17.97 20.36
C VAL A 201 -8.03 -16.69 21.13
N GLY A 202 -8.39 -16.83 22.41
CA GLY A 202 -8.72 -15.72 23.29
C GLY A 202 -7.66 -15.46 24.35
N ALA A 203 -8.08 -14.83 25.44
CA ALA A 203 -7.22 -14.42 26.55
C ALA A 203 -6.31 -15.53 27.09
N GLN A 204 -6.87 -16.73 27.28
CA GLN A 204 -6.19 -17.86 27.89
C GLN A 204 -5.14 -18.45 26.94
N GLU A 205 -5.50 -18.62 25.67
CA GLU A 205 -4.62 -19.17 24.65
C GLU A 205 -3.44 -18.21 24.37
N GLN A 206 -3.71 -16.90 24.33
CA GLN A 206 -2.66 -15.89 24.19
C GLN A 206 -1.75 -15.81 25.41
N ALA A 207 -2.28 -15.94 26.63
CA ALA A 207 -1.46 -16.00 27.85
C ALA A 207 -0.57 -17.25 27.89
N ARG A 208 -1.06 -18.39 27.39
CA ARG A 208 -0.26 -19.62 27.24
C ARG A 208 0.87 -19.43 26.24
N LEU A 209 0.60 -18.79 25.09
CA LEU A 209 1.63 -18.47 24.09
C LEU A 209 2.71 -17.56 24.67
N LEU A 210 2.29 -16.49 25.35
CA LEU A 210 3.19 -15.55 26.03
C LEU A 210 4.06 -16.27 27.05
N GLY A 211 3.45 -17.05 27.95
CA GLY A 211 4.15 -17.78 29.00
C GLY A 211 5.20 -18.74 28.44
N ALA A 212 4.82 -19.59 27.47
CA ALA A 212 5.71 -20.53 26.83
C ALA A 212 6.90 -19.83 26.13
N LEU A 213 6.64 -18.75 25.39
CA LEU A 213 7.70 -18.00 24.73
C LEU A 213 8.66 -17.34 25.73
N THR A 214 8.15 -16.77 26.84
CA THR A 214 9.01 -16.18 27.87
C THR A 214 9.82 -17.21 28.65
N GLU A 215 9.30 -18.43 28.81
CA GLU A 215 10.02 -19.53 29.44
C GLU A 215 11.15 -20.06 28.56
N ILE A 216 10.90 -20.20 27.25
CA ILE A 216 11.88 -20.69 26.28
C ILE A 216 12.94 -19.62 25.96
N LEU A 217 12.54 -18.34 25.93
CA LEU A 217 13.39 -17.21 25.53
C LEU A 217 13.45 -16.12 26.63
N PRO A 218 13.94 -16.44 27.85
CA PRO A 218 13.96 -15.49 28.97
C PRO A 218 14.80 -14.23 28.65
N GLN A 219 15.86 -14.36 27.84
CA GLN A 219 16.68 -13.23 27.39
C GLN A 219 15.92 -12.23 26.50
N HIS A 220 14.75 -12.61 25.99
CA HIS A 220 13.91 -11.79 25.11
C HIS A 220 12.59 -11.35 25.77
N GLU A 221 12.40 -11.60 27.06
CA GLU A 221 11.13 -11.36 27.77
C GLU A 221 10.58 -9.95 27.54
N GLN A 222 11.43 -8.92 27.57
CA GLN A 222 11.00 -7.53 27.36
C GLN A 222 10.34 -7.32 25.99
N GLY A 223 10.94 -7.88 24.93
CA GLY A 223 10.44 -7.78 23.56
C GLY A 223 9.18 -8.63 23.35
N ILE A 224 9.16 -9.84 23.93
CA ILE A 224 8.00 -10.74 23.86
C ILE A 224 6.79 -10.11 24.53
N ARG A 225 6.94 -9.61 25.77
CA ARG A 225 5.86 -8.91 26.49
C ARG A 225 5.45 -7.62 25.81
N PHE A 226 6.40 -6.90 25.19
CA PHE A 226 6.03 -5.74 24.39
C PHE A 226 5.03 -6.13 23.29
N LEU A 227 5.28 -7.21 22.56
CA LEU A 227 4.41 -7.61 21.44
C LEU A 227 3.08 -8.28 21.86
N LEU A 228 3.10 -9.09 22.93
CA LEU A 228 2.01 -10.05 23.19
C LEU A 228 1.29 -9.84 24.53
N ASP A 229 1.79 -9.01 25.43
CA ASP A 229 1.18 -8.83 26.75
C ASP A 229 -0.07 -7.93 26.65
N ARG A 230 -1.24 -8.56 26.69
CA ARG A 230 -2.54 -7.86 26.62
C ARG A 230 -2.75 -6.90 27.79
N GLN A 231 -2.27 -7.24 28.99
CA GLN A 231 -2.48 -6.39 30.18
C GLN A 231 -1.76 -5.07 30.04
N ARG A 232 -0.56 -5.11 29.45
CA ARG A 232 0.24 -3.93 29.15
C ARG A 232 -0.49 -2.91 28.27
N TRP A 233 -1.26 -3.39 27.31
CA TRP A 233 -1.93 -2.56 26.32
C TRP A 233 -3.41 -2.31 26.62
N ALA A 234 -3.93 -2.81 27.75
CA ALA A 234 -5.33 -2.65 28.14
C ALA A 234 -5.87 -1.20 28.06
N PRO A 235 -5.10 -0.14 28.39
CA PRO A 235 -5.59 1.25 28.27
C PRO A 235 -5.73 1.77 26.82
N TYR A 236 -5.11 1.10 25.84
CA TYR A 236 -5.00 1.59 24.47
C TYR A 236 -5.72 0.67 23.50
N LYS A 237 -6.10 1.15 22.32
CA LYS A 237 -6.62 0.27 21.26
C LYS A 237 -5.47 -0.62 20.75
N SER A 238 -5.65 -1.93 20.79
CA SER A 238 -4.61 -2.96 20.61
C SER A 238 -4.68 -3.66 19.25
N TYR A 239 -4.96 -2.90 18.19
CA TYR A 239 -5.21 -3.43 16.83
C TYR A 239 -4.11 -4.38 16.33
N GLY A 240 -2.84 -4.03 16.57
CA GLY A 240 -1.70 -4.81 16.09
C GLY A 240 -1.38 -6.05 16.93
N LEU A 241 -1.83 -6.13 18.19
CA LEU A 241 -1.60 -7.30 19.03
C LEU A 241 -2.23 -8.55 18.42
N ALA A 242 -3.52 -8.48 18.08
CA ALA A 242 -4.24 -9.58 17.43
C ALA A 242 -3.60 -9.97 16.09
N ARG A 243 -3.11 -8.99 15.31
CA ARG A 243 -2.42 -9.24 14.05
C ARG A 243 -1.06 -9.92 14.25
N SER A 244 -0.30 -9.54 15.27
CA SER A 244 0.95 -10.24 15.64
C SER A 244 0.69 -11.70 16.05
N VAL A 245 -0.40 -11.97 16.77
CA VAL A 245 -0.83 -13.35 17.06
C VAL A 245 -1.17 -14.10 15.77
N CYS A 246 -1.89 -13.49 14.82
CA CYS A 246 -2.14 -14.10 13.50
C CYS A 246 -0.84 -14.47 12.77
N LEU A 247 0.20 -13.62 12.86
CA LEU A 247 1.51 -13.92 12.27
C LEU A 247 2.20 -15.11 12.95
N LEU A 248 2.15 -15.22 14.28
CA LEU A 248 2.73 -16.37 14.99
C LEU A 248 1.96 -17.66 14.69
N LEU A 249 0.65 -17.59 14.48
CA LEU A 249 -0.21 -18.73 14.11
C LEU A 249 -0.10 -19.12 12.63
N SER A 250 0.63 -18.39 11.78
CA SER A 250 0.69 -18.61 10.32
C SER A 250 2.09 -18.74 9.74
N LEU A 251 3.10 -18.94 10.59
CA LEU A 251 4.49 -19.07 10.16
C LEU A 251 4.63 -20.15 9.09
N GLY A 252 5.32 -19.89 7.99
CA GLY A 252 5.46 -20.87 6.89
C GLY A 252 4.22 -20.98 5.97
N ARG A 253 3.14 -20.23 6.27
CA ARG A 253 1.84 -20.30 5.56
C ARG A 253 1.45 -18.91 5.06
N ARG A 254 0.45 -18.84 4.20
CA ARG A 254 -0.23 -17.59 3.82
C ARG A 254 -1.35 -17.29 4.81
N ALA A 255 -1.41 -16.09 5.34
CA ALA A 255 -2.46 -15.64 6.26
C ALA A 255 -3.47 -14.76 5.53
N LEU A 256 -4.76 -15.09 5.59
CA LEU A 256 -5.84 -14.17 5.20
C LEU A 256 -6.46 -13.62 6.48
N VAL A 257 -6.36 -12.31 6.71
CA VAL A 257 -6.84 -11.67 7.94
C VAL A 257 -8.04 -10.78 7.60
N LEU A 258 -9.14 -11.00 8.29
CA LEU A 258 -10.42 -10.31 8.14
C LEU A 258 -10.75 -9.58 9.44
N ASP A 259 -11.23 -8.35 9.30
CA ASP A 259 -11.93 -7.66 10.40
C ASP A 259 -13.34 -8.27 10.56
N ASP A 260 -13.84 -8.33 11.80
CA ASP A 260 -15.15 -8.95 12.12
C ASP A 260 -16.38 -8.23 11.51
N ASP A 261 -16.23 -7.00 11.02
CA ASP A 261 -17.31 -6.16 10.51
C ASP A 261 -17.41 -6.13 8.98
N VAL A 262 -16.72 -7.05 8.29
CA VAL A 262 -16.91 -7.28 6.85
C VAL A 262 -17.95 -8.37 6.57
N LEU A 263 -18.37 -8.48 5.30
CA LEU A 263 -19.01 -9.67 4.77
C LEU A 263 -18.03 -10.44 3.90
N CYS A 264 -18.07 -11.78 3.97
CA CYS A 264 -17.27 -12.67 3.12
C CYS A 264 -17.87 -12.77 1.70
N ALA A 265 -17.95 -11.63 1.03
CA ALA A 265 -18.42 -11.48 -0.35
C ALA A 265 -17.49 -10.52 -1.09
N ALA A 266 -17.04 -10.90 -2.29
CA ALA A 266 -16.31 -10.00 -3.16
C ALA A 266 -17.31 -9.20 -4.01
N VAL A 267 -17.11 -7.88 -4.08
CA VAL A 267 -17.88 -6.97 -4.92
C VAL A 267 -16.92 -6.32 -5.89
N LEU A 268 -17.20 -6.45 -7.19
CA LEU A 268 -16.36 -5.89 -8.24
C LEU A 268 -16.42 -4.36 -8.21
N SER A 269 -15.34 -3.70 -8.60
CA SER A 269 -15.31 -2.25 -8.75
C SER A 269 -16.45 -1.78 -9.67
N PRO A 270 -17.23 -0.75 -9.29
CA PRO A 270 -18.22 -0.15 -10.18
C PRO A 270 -17.57 0.61 -11.35
N HIS A 271 -16.23 0.79 -11.33
CA HIS A 271 -15.47 1.48 -12.35
C HIS A 271 -14.34 0.62 -12.91
N GLN A 272 -14.59 -0.68 -13.09
CA GLN A 272 -13.61 -1.60 -13.68
C GLN A 272 -13.03 -1.05 -14.98
N ARG A 273 -11.70 -1.10 -15.08
CA ARG A 273 -10.92 -0.75 -16.27
C ARG A 273 -9.99 -1.90 -16.63
N PRO A 274 -9.72 -2.13 -17.92
CA PRO A 274 -8.80 -3.19 -18.34
C PRO A 274 -7.35 -2.89 -17.93
N GLY A 275 -6.54 -3.94 -17.90
CA GLY A 275 -5.09 -3.86 -17.69
C GLY A 275 -4.67 -3.80 -16.23
N LEU A 276 -3.43 -3.39 -16.00
CA LEU A 276 -2.82 -3.23 -14.68
C LEU A 276 -2.47 -1.76 -14.42
N ALA A 277 -2.19 -1.45 -13.16
CA ALA A 277 -1.49 -0.25 -12.77
C ALA A 277 -0.28 -0.59 -11.88
N PHE A 278 0.70 0.30 -11.85
CA PHE A 278 1.90 0.17 -11.03
C PHE A 278 2.19 1.50 -10.33
N GLY A 279 2.56 1.43 -9.05
CA GLY A 279 2.88 2.58 -8.21
C GLY A 279 1.82 2.89 -7.17
N ASP A 280 2.01 4.01 -6.48
CA ASP A 280 1.11 4.51 -5.44
C ASP A 280 -0.04 5.32 -6.07
N GLN A 281 -1.01 4.59 -6.65
CA GLN A 281 -2.21 5.18 -7.23
C GLN A 281 -3.25 5.42 -6.13
N PRO A 282 -3.79 6.64 -5.99
CA PRO A 282 -4.81 6.90 -4.98
C PRO A 282 -6.05 6.05 -5.24
N ARG A 283 -6.64 5.49 -4.17
CA ARG A 283 -7.94 4.80 -4.28
C ARG A 283 -8.99 5.75 -4.83
N GLU A 284 -9.83 5.23 -5.72
CA GLU A 284 -10.97 5.94 -6.27
C GLU A 284 -12.19 5.81 -5.36
N VAL A 285 -13.12 6.77 -5.46
CA VAL A 285 -14.30 6.84 -4.56
C VAL A 285 -15.59 7.11 -5.32
N ASP A 286 -16.60 6.29 -5.06
CA ASP A 286 -18.02 6.53 -5.42
C ASP A 286 -18.87 6.67 -4.15
N VAL A 287 -19.95 7.43 -4.21
CA VAL A 287 -20.81 7.75 -3.07
C VAL A 287 -22.24 7.29 -3.34
N TYR A 288 -22.88 6.74 -2.30
CA TYR A 288 -24.24 6.24 -2.36
C TYR A 288 -25.10 6.89 -1.26
N ALA A 289 -26.40 7.04 -1.53
CA ALA A 289 -27.35 7.58 -0.56
C ALA A 289 -27.69 6.58 0.56
N SER A 290 -27.54 5.29 0.29
CA SER A 290 -27.89 4.20 1.21
C SER A 290 -27.10 2.92 0.93
N ARG A 291 -27.14 1.97 1.86
CA ARG A 291 -26.56 0.64 1.66
C ARG A 291 -27.29 -0.14 0.57
N GLU A 292 -28.60 0.03 0.48
CA GLU A 292 -29.47 -0.59 -0.52
C GLU A 292 -29.13 -0.10 -1.92
N GLU A 293 -28.89 1.21 -2.08
CA GLU A 293 -28.43 1.77 -3.35
C GLU A 293 -27.03 1.23 -3.72
N ALA A 294 -26.10 1.20 -2.76
CA ALA A 294 -24.76 0.66 -2.99
C ALA A 294 -24.82 -0.80 -3.47
N GLN A 295 -25.69 -1.62 -2.87
CA GLN A 295 -25.93 -3.00 -3.30
C GLN A 295 -26.57 -3.08 -4.69
N ALA A 296 -27.53 -2.21 -5.02
CA ALA A 296 -28.19 -2.19 -6.32
C ALA A 296 -27.28 -1.71 -7.46
N ARG A 297 -26.31 -0.83 -7.17
CA ARG A 297 -25.39 -0.25 -8.16
C ARG A 297 -24.07 -1.00 -8.30
N THR A 298 -23.82 -2.01 -7.47
CA THR A 298 -22.60 -2.81 -7.53
C THR A 298 -22.90 -4.26 -7.91
N ARG A 299 -21.88 -4.97 -8.39
CA ARG A 299 -22.01 -6.36 -8.82
C ARG A 299 -21.17 -7.26 -7.92
N ARG A 300 -21.81 -8.24 -7.29
CA ARG A 300 -21.11 -9.31 -6.57
C ARG A 300 -20.31 -10.15 -7.57
N ALA A 301 -19.08 -10.48 -7.21
CA ALA A 301 -18.28 -11.43 -7.97
C ALA A 301 -18.83 -12.85 -7.83
N ASP A 302 -18.44 -13.74 -8.75
CA ASP A 302 -18.73 -15.17 -8.73
C ASP A 302 -17.79 -15.97 -7.82
N PHE A 303 -16.83 -15.30 -7.17
CA PHE A 303 -15.91 -15.87 -6.20
C PHE A 303 -16.06 -15.25 -4.80
N ASP A 304 -15.66 -15.98 -3.78
CA ASP A 304 -15.51 -15.47 -2.42
C ASP A 304 -14.15 -14.76 -2.24
N PRO A 305 -14.05 -13.77 -1.34
CA PRO A 305 -12.84 -12.98 -1.23
C PRO A 305 -11.66 -13.77 -0.64
N LEU A 306 -11.88 -14.90 0.06
CA LEU A 306 -10.78 -15.76 0.53
C LEU A 306 -10.08 -16.39 -0.67
N THR A 307 -10.86 -17.01 -1.56
CA THR A 307 -10.37 -17.53 -2.84
C THR A 307 -9.71 -16.43 -3.67
N GLY A 308 -10.33 -15.24 -3.75
CA GLY A 308 -9.79 -14.07 -4.43
C GLY A 308 -8.37 -13.71 -3.99
N HIS A 309 -8.14 -13.55 -2.69
CA HIS A 309 -6.80 -13.24 -2.17
C HIS A 309 -5.75 -14.32 -2.50
N THR A 310 -6.13 -15.61 -2.45
CA THR A 310 -5.18 -16.70 -2.72
C THR A 310 -4.68 -16.78 -4.17
N GLN A 311 -5.33 -16.06 -5.10
CA GLN A 311 -4.98 -16.13 -6.52
C GLN A 311 -3.57 -15.65 -6.78
N CYS A 312 -3.16 -14.51 -6.23
CA CYS A 312 -1.83 -13.93 -6.45
C CYS A 312 -0.91 -13.98 -5.23
N LEU A 313 -1.44 -14.14 -4.02
CA LEU A 313 -0.63 -14.13 -2.80
C LEU A 313 0.39 -15.28 -2.78
N GLY A 314 1.67 -14.94 -2.60
CA GLY A 314 2.81 -15.86 -2.59
C GLY A 314 3.28 -16.32 -3.96
N ARG A 315 2.77 -15.72 -5.04
CA ARG A 315 3.29 -15.93 -6.40
C ARG A 315 4.40 -14.93 -6.72
N SER A 316 5.19 -15.24 -7.75
CA SER A 316 6.05 -14.22 -8.35
C SER A 316 5.23 -13.19 -9.13
N LEU A 317 5.82 -12.03 -9.40
CA LEU A 317 5.17 -10.93 -10.10
C LEU A 317 4.76 -11.35 -11.52
N ALA A 318 5.62 -12.07 -12.26
CA ALA A 318 5.27 -12.60 -13.57
C ALA A 318 4.07 -13.55 -13.53
N GLN A 319 4.03 -14.44 -12.53
CA GLN A 319 2.91 -15.36 -12.33
C GLN A 319 1.62 -14.65 -11.91
N ALA A 320 1.73 -13.57 -11.12
CA ALA A 320 0.58 -12.75 -10.74
C ALA A 320 0.02 -11.99 -11.95
N ILE A 321 0.89 -11.41 -12.78
CA ILE A 321 0.52 -10.75 -14.04
C ILE A 321 -0.22 -11.72 -14.98
N ASP A 322 0.30 -12.94 -15.14
CA ASP A 322 -0.36 -14.02 -15.89
C ASP A 322 -1.71 -14.40 -15.28
N LYS A 323 -1.76 -14.57 -13.96
CA LYS A 323 -2.98 -14.94 -13.24
C LYS A 323 -4.09 -13.89 -13.37
N LEU A 324 -3.73 -12.61 -13.49
CA LEU A 324 -4.63 -11.49 -13.73
C LEU A 324 -5.02 -11.34 -15.21
N GLY A 325 -4.53 -12.21 -16.10
CA GLY A 325 -4.90 -12.23 -17.51
C GLY A 325 -4.21 -11.17 -18.37
N VAL A 326 -3.10 -10.60 -17.92
CA VAL A 326 -2.39 -9.50 -18.62
C VAL A 326 -1.04 -9.97 -19.14
N THR A 327 -1.07 -10.95 -20.05
CA THR A 327 0.13 -11.53 -20.65
C THR A 327 0.05 -11.58 -22.18
N PRO A 328 1.04 -11.04 -22.92
CA PRO A 328 2.24 -10.36 -22.41
C PRO A 328 1.92 -9.00 -21.78
N LEU A 329 2.77 -8.56 -20.84
CA LEU A 329 2.69 -7.20 -20.31
C LEU A 329 3.07 -6.21 -21.42
N ALA A 330 2.13 -5.38 -21.85
CA ALA A 330 2.34 -4.37 -22.88
C ALA A 330 2.72 -2.98 -22.27
N PRO A 331 3.47 -2.12 -23.01
CA PRO A 331 3.91 -0.80 -22.53
C PRO A 331 2.80 0.10 -21.98
N GLU A 332 1.59 0.02 -22.52
CA GLU A 332 0.45 0.86 -22.15
C GLU A 332 0.01 0.64 -20.70
N HIS A 333 0.28 -0.54 -20.14
CA HIS A 333 0.04 -0.84 -18.72
C HIS A 333 1.01 -0.12 -17.77
N LEU A 334 2.13 0.38 -18.29
CA LEU A 334 3.15 1.07 -17.51
C LEU A 334 3.06 2.60 -17.63
N GLN A 335 2.12 3.12 -18.42
CA GLN A 335 1.98 4.57 -18.60
C GLN A 335 1.71 5.27 -17.26
N GLY A 336 2.50 6.31 -16.96
CA GLY A 336 2.42 7.04 -15.70
C GLY A 336 3.08 6.35 -14.51
N ALA A 337 3.63 5.14 -14.66
CA ALA A 337 4.37 4.48 -13.59
C ALA A 337 5.79 5.07 -13.46
N ASP A 338 6.24 5.23 -12.21
CA ASP A 338 7.58 5.75 -11.89
C ASP A 338 8.66 4.68 -12.16
N ALA A 339 9.72 5.04 -12.88
CA ALA A 339 10.79 4.12 -13.24
C ALA A 339 11.69 3.69 -12.07
N ALA A 340 11.92 4.55 -11.07
CA ALA A 340 12.70 4.20 -9.89
C ALA A 340 11.97 3.11 -9.08
N TYR A 341 10.65 3.23 -9.04
CA TYR A 341 9.75 2.26 -8.44
C TYR A 341 9.76 0.91 -9.19
N LEU A 342 9.56 0.93 -10.51
CA LEU A 342 9.61 -0.25 -11.37
C LEU A 342 11.00 -0.91 -11.43
N GLY A 343 12.07 -0.16 -11.20
CA GLY A 343 13.45 -0.66 -11.13
C GLY A 343 13.67 -1.69 -10.02
N GLN A 344 12.87 -1.63 -8.95
CA GLN A 344 12.98 -2.52 -7.81
C GLN A 344 12.48 -3.94 -8.11
N TRP A 345 11.60 -4.10 -9.10
CA TRP A 345 10.96 -5.38 -9.40
C TRP A 345 11.57 -6.14 -10.56
N ARG A 346 11.30 -7.45 -10.53
CA ARG A 346 11.66 -8.45 -11.54
C ARG A 346 10.53 -9.48 -11.65
N ALA A 347 10.60 -10.33 -12.66
CA ALA A 347 9.69 -11.45 -12.86
C ALA A 347 9.54 -12.38 -11.63
N ASP A 348 10.60 -12.55 -10.86
CA ASP A 348 10.70 -13.37 -9.66
C ASP A 348 10.38 -12.62 -8.35
N SER A 349 10.08 -11.32 -8.41
CA SER A 349 9.65 -10.56 -7.23
C SER A 349 8.41 -11.18 -6.60
N PRO A 350 8.42 -11.51 -5.29
CA PRO A 350 7.27 -12.15 -4.65
C PRO A 350 6.15 -11.14 -4.36
N VAL A 351 4.88 -11.58 -4.49
CA VAL A 351 3.72 -10.84 -3.99
C VAL A 351 3.47 -11.22 -2.52
N LEU A 352 3.94 -10.36 -1.61
CA LEU A 352 3.93 -10.64 -0.16
C LEU A 352 2.68 -10.16 0.56
N ALA A 353 2.00 -9.16 0.00
CA ALA A 353 0.72 -8.70 0.52
C ALA A 353 -0.30 -8.54 -0.60
N THR A 354 -1.54 -8.84 -0.29
CA THR A 354 -2.70 -8.59 -1.16
C THR A 354 -3.76 -7.85 -0.36
N GLN A 355 -4.39 -6.85 -0.95
CA GLN A 355 -5.40 -6.01 -0.31
C GLN A 355 -6.57 -5.77 -1.27
N SER A 356 -7.70 -5.33 -0.74
CA SER A 356 -8.93 -5.08 -1.50
C SER A 356 -9.55 -3.75 -1.10
N GLY A 357 -10.48 -3.25 -1.91
CA GLY A 357 -11.24 -2.05 -1.55
C GLY A 357 -12.28 -2.32 -0.45
N SER A 358 -13.05 -1.28 -0.13
CA SER A 358 -14.17 -1.34 0.81
C SER A 358 -15.46 -0.86 0.14
N LEU A 359 -16.59 -1.53 0.43
CA LEU A 359 -17.93 -1.04 0.13
C LEU A 359 -18.70 -0.77 1.42
N GLY A 360 -19.04 0.48 1.71
CA GLY A 360 -19.65 0.93 2.96
C GLY A 360 -18.79 1.98 3.65
N ASP A 361 -18.62 1.85 4.97
CA ASP A 361 -17.72 2.74 5.71
C ASP A 361 -16.27 2.45 5.27
N PRO A 362 -15.42 3.44 5.00
CA PRO A 362 -14.04 3.18 4.55
C PRO A 362 -13.07 2.95 5.71
N GLY A 363 -13.54 2.99 6.96
CA GLY A 363 -12.70 2.87 8.15
C GLY A 363 -11.94 4.15 8.53
N THR A 364 -12.02 5.23 7.73
CA THR A 364 -11.29 6.48 7.97
C THR A 364 -11.74 7.18 9.27
N PRO A 365 -10.84 7.91 9.98
CA PRO A 365 -11.18 8.58 11.24
C PRO A 365 -12.23 9.67 11.07
N ASP A 366 -12.24 10.34 9.93
CA ASP A 366 -13.17 11.40 9.56
C ASP A 366 -13.53 11.30 8.06
N THR A 367 -14.31 12.26 7.55
CA THR A 367 -14.73 12.37 6.15
C THR A 367 -14.12 13.58 5.42
N GLN A 368 -13.24 14.35 6.07
CA GLN A 368 -12.69 15.60 5.51
C GLN A 368 -11.82 15.35 4.27
N TRP A 369 -11.24 14.16 4.16
CA TRP A 369 -10.48 13.72 3.00
C TRP A 369 -11.27 13.81 1.68
N LEU A 370 -12.62 13.83 1.71
CA LEU A 370 -13.46 14.05 0.53
C LEU A 370 -13.18 15.40 -0.15
N TYR A 371 -12.83 16.44 0.62
CA TYR A 371 -12.50 17.76 0.09
C TYR A 371 -11.23 17.77 -0.76
N THR A 372 -10.33 16.81 -0.53
CA THR A 372 -9.07 16.68 -1.26
C THR A 372 -9.15 15.69 -2.42
N LEU A 373 -10.35 15.23 -2.78
CA LEU A 373 -10.55 14.44 -3.98
C LEU A 373 -10.35 15.30 -5.23
N SER A 374 -9.83 14.65 -6.27
CA SER A 374 -9.63 15.22 -7.60
C SER A 374 -10.18 14.28 -8.68
N GLY A 375 -10.17 14.74 -9.93
CA GLY A 375 -10.50 13.92 -11.09
C GLY A 375 -11.88 13.25 -11.02
N ALA A 376 -11.94 11.96 -11.39
CA ALA A 376 -13.19 11.21 -11.48
C ALA A 376 -13.90 11.02 -10.12
N SER A 377 -13.15 10.89 -9.01
CA SER A 377 -13.74 10.76 -7.68
C SER A 377 -14.42 12.07 -7.24
N ALA A 378 -13.78 13.21 -7.47
CA ALA A 378 -14.38 14.51 -7.15
C ALA A 378 -15.65 14.77 -7.97
N ARG A 379 -15.64 14.44 -9.28
CA ARG A 379 -16.84 14.57 -10.14
C ARG A 379 -18.01 13.72 -9.64
N ARG A 380 -17.76 12.47 -9.25
CA ARG A 380 -18.79 11.59 -8.68
C ARG A 380 -19.40 12.17 -7.40
N VAL A 381 -18.60 12.75 -6.52
CA VAL A 381 -19.09 13.43 -5.31
C VAL A 381 -19.94 14.66 -5.64
N LEU A 382 -19.57 15.42 -6.69
CA LEU A 382 -20.35 16.57 -7.15
C LEU A 382 -21.69 16.18 -7.77
N GLU A 383 -21.73 15.04 -8.46
CA GLU A 383 -22.92 14.52 -9.14
C GLU A 383 -23.84 13.71 -8.20
N ALA A 384 -23.35 13.31 -7.03
CA ALA A 384 -24.11 12.53 -6.05
C ALA A 384 -25.31 13.32 -5.49
N PRO A 385 -26.44 12.65 -5.18
CA PRO A 385 -27.58 13.29 -4.54
C PRO A 385 -27.20 13.98 -3.23
N GLY A 386 -27.46 15.28 -3.12
CA GLY A 386 -27.07 16.10 -1.96
C GLY A 386 -25.58 16.48 -1.89
N GLY A 387 -24.80 16.12 -2.92
CA GLY A 387 -23.41 16.51 -3.11
C GLY A 387 -22.48 16.16 -1.96
N ILE A 388 -21.45 16.99 -1.76
CA ILE A 388 -20.43 16.83 -0.72
C ILE A 388 -21.04 16.77 0.70
N GLU A 389 -22.09 17.53 0.98
CA GLU A 389 -22.71 17.57 2.32
C GLU A 389 -23.36 16.24 2.71
N ALA A 390 -24.09 15.63 1.77
CA ALA A 390 -24.68 14.30 1.98
C ALA A 390 -23.59 13.24 2.08
N ALA A 391 -22.59 13.29 1.18
CA ALA A 391 -21.45 12.38 1.18
C ALA A 391 -20.77 12.35 2.55
N LEU A 392 -20.42 13.53 3.10
CA LEU A 392 -19.77 13.67 4.40
C LEU A 392 -20.55 13.03 5.55
N ARG A 393 -21.90 13.04 5.50
CA ARG A 393 -22.79 12.56 6.56
C ARG A 393 -23.02 11.04 6.51
N GLN A 394 -23.21 10.48 5.32
CA GLN A 394 -23.78 9.15 5.13
C GLN A 394 -22.76 8.00 5.18
N ARG A 395 -21.49 8.26 4.84
CA ARG A 395 -20.39 7.28 4.88
C ARG A 395 -20.71 5.95 4.17
N HIS A 396 -21.43 6.03 3.05
CA HIS A 396 -21.69 4.90 2.16
C HIS A 396 -20.87 5.10 0.88
N TYR A 397 -19.67 4.52 0.85
CA TYR A 397 -18.76 4.68 -0.27
C TYR A 397 -18.38 3.35 -0.89
N TRP A 398 -18.05 3.37 -2.17
CA TRP A 398 -17.07 2.44 -2.69
C TRP A 398 -15.72 3.15 -2.63
N MET A 399 -14.69 2.50 -2.08
CA MET A 399 -13.32 3.00 -2.06
C MET A 399 -12.36 1.88 -2.46
N GLY A 400 -11.68 2.00 -3.60
CA GLY A 400 -10.78 0.95 -4.09
C GLY A 400 -10.13 1.29 -5.41
N GLN A 401 -9.53 0.29 -6.06
CA GLN A 401 -8.89 0.45 -7.36
C GLN A 401 -9.83 0.06 -8.51
N PRO A 402 -9.79 0.76 -9.66
CA PRO A 402 -10.56 0.40 -10.84
C PRO A 402 -9.94 -0.76 -11.64
N ARG A 403 -8.69 -1.14 -11.36
CA ARG A 403 -7.97 -2.25 -11.98
C ARG A 403 -6.94 -2.79 -10.99
N PRO A 404 -6.43 -4.02 -11.14
CA PRO A 404 -5.40 -4.52 -10.24
C PRO A 404 -4.16 -3.63 -10.26
N THR A 405 -3.70 -3.21 -9.08
CA THR A 405 -2.62 -2.24 -8.90
C THR A 405 -1.51 -2.86 -8.07
N PHE A 406 -0.29 -2.90 -8.62
CA PHE A 406 0.89 -3.28 -7.85
C PHE A 406 1.51 -2.04 -7.18
N SER A 407 1.66 -2.10 -5.85
CA SER A 407 2.27 -1.07 -4.99
C SER A 407 3.40 -1.67 -4.12
N LYS A 408 4.16 -0.82 -3.41
CA LYS A 408 5.23 -1.24 -2.46
C LYS A 408 4.71 -1.24 -1.04
N MET A 409 3.98 -0.18 -0.75
CA MET A 409 3.35 0.03 0.53
C MET A 409 2.04 -0.74 0.60
N ALA A 410 2.00 -1.69 1.54
CA ALA A 410 0.75 -2.29 1.98
C ALA A 410 0.00 -1.27 2.84
N VAL A 411 -1.26 -1.06 2.49
CA VAL A 411 -2.22 -0.26 3.26
C VAL A 411 -3.36 -1.21 3.59
N ILE A 412 -3.17 -1.94 4.69
CA ILE A 412 -3.97 -3.10 5.07
C ILE A 412 -5.44 -2.69 5.14
N SER A 413 -6.24 -3.31 4.26
CA SER A 413 -7.70 -3.17 4.23
C SER A 413 -8.35 -4.09 5.26
N GLN A 414 -9.68 -3.95 5.42
CA GLN A 414 -10.50 -4.79 6.29
C GLN A 414 -10.41 -6.28 5.96
N MET A 415 -9.90 -6.61 4.77
CA MET A 415 -9.42 -7.94 4.44
C MET A 415 -8.06 -7.85 3.75
N THR A 416 -7.07 -8.57 4.27
CA THR A 416 -5.70 -8.55 3.75
C THR A 416 -5.10 -9.95 3.72
N GLY A 417 -4.39 -10.29 2.66
CA GLY A 417 -3.59 -11.51 2.56
C GLY A 417 -2.11 -11.21 2.75
N LEU A 418 -1.40 -12.01 3.56
CA LEU A 418 0.01 -11.89 3.89
C LEU A 418 0.73 -13.22 3.63
N ASP A 419 1.84 -13.22 2.89
CA ASP A 419 2.64 -14.42 2.69
C ASP A 419 3.68 -14.57 3.80
N ASN A 420 3.26 -15.22 4.88
CA ASN A 420 4.07 -15.44 6.07
C ASN A 420 4.94 -16.71 5.97
N SER A 421 5.09 -17.26 4.77
CA SER A 421 6.20 -18.17 4.44
C SER A 421 7.55 -17.44 4.37
N HIS A 422 7.51 -16.11 4.20
CA HIS A 422 8.67 -15.23 4.33
C HIS A 422 8.78 -14.63 5.74
N LEU A 423 9.95 -14.08 6.07
CA LEU A 423 10.15 -13.29 7.28
C LEU A 423 9.39 -11.96 7.17
N LEU A 424 8.19 -11.87 7.73
CA LEU A 424 7.43 -10.62 7.88
C LEU A 424 7.78 -9.94 9.21
N PRO A 425 7.72 -8.60 9.32
CA PRO A 425 7.92 -7.90 10.61
C PRO A 425 6.72 -8.15 11.56
N PRO A 426 6.86 -7.95 12.89
CA PRO A 426 5.71 -7.93 13.78
C PRO A 426 4.89 -6.65 13.59
N TYR A 427 3.63 -6.65 14.05
CA TYR A 427 2.87 -5.40 14.16
C TYR A 427 3.25 -4.66 15.44
N PHE A 428 3.21 -3.32 15.39
CA PHE A 428 3.23 -2.54 16.62
C PHE A 428 1.93 -2.80 17.40
N PRO A 429 1.95 -3.09 18.71
CA PRO A 429 0.82 -3.77 19.36
C PRO A 429 -0.43 -2.92 19.55
N ALA A 430 -0.26 -1.61 19.68
CA ALA A 430 -1.32 -0.68 20.03
C ALA A 430 -1.23 0.63 19.25
N PHE A 431 -2.25 1.48 19.42
CA PHE A 431 -2.50 2.71 18.66
C PHE A 431 -2.91 2.45 17.22
N ARG A 432 -3.41 3.50 16.58
CA ARG A 432 -3.85 3.49 15.17
C ARG A 432 -2.67 3.75 14.25
N GLY A 433 -2.62 3.08 13.10
CA GLY A 433 -1.57 3.25 12.10
C GLY A 433 -0.48 2.19 12.17
N GLU A 434 -0.69 1.16 12.99
CA GLU A 434 0.15 -0.02 13.11
C GLU A 434 0.22 -0.82 11.80
N ASP A 435 -0.83 -0.76 10.99
CA ASP A 435 -0.92 -1.30 9.64
C ASP A 435 0.00 -0.60 8.64
N TYR A 436 -0.01 0.74 8.63
CA TYR A 436 0.91 1.54 7.81
C TYR A 436 2.36 1.30 8.22
N LEU A 437 2.63 1.20 9.51
CA LEU A 437 3.97 0.88 10.01
C LEU A 437 4.39 -0.53 9.60
N PHE A 438 3.49 -1.52 9.69
CA PHE A 438 3.75 -2.87 9.17
C PHE A 438 4.08 -2.83 7.67
N GLY A 439 3.32 -2.09 6.86
CA GLY A 439 3.57 -1.91 5.43
C GLY A 439 4.95 -1.32 5.14
N ALA A 440 5.35 -0.28 5.88
CA ALA A 440 6.68 0.33 5.75
C ALA A 440 7.81 -0.63 6.15
N MET A 441 7.63 -1.38 7.24
CA MET A 441 8.60 -2.39 7.65
C MET A 441 8.68 -3.56 6.67
N LEU A 442 7.56 -3.93 6.03
CA LEU A 442 7.54 -4.94 5.00
C LEU A 442 8.37 -4.50 3.79
N GLU A 443 8.21 -3.25 3.34
CA GLU A 443 9.04 -2.66 2.30
C GLU A 443 10.52 -2.59 2.72
N TYR A 444 10.81 -2.20 3.97
CA TYR A 444 12.18 -2.15 4.49
C TYR A 444 12.87 -3.53 4.43
N LEU A 445 12.16 -4.59 4.86
CA LEU A 445 12.66 -5.97 4.88
C LEU A 445 12.72 -6.58 3.46
N HIS A 446 11.78 -6.25 2.58
CA HIS A 446 11.65 -6.82 1.25
C HIS A 446 11.42 -5.74 0.18
N PRO A 447 12.40 -4.86 -0.08
CA PRO A 447 12.23 -3.77 -1.05
C PRO A 447 12.05 -4.26 -2.48
N GLN A 448 12.26 -5.54 -2.76
CA GLN A 448 12.01 -6.21 -4.04
C GLN A 448 10.64 -6.89 -4.13
N ALA A 449 9.87 -6.96 -3.03
CA ALA A 449 8.53 -7.54 -3.04
C ALA A 449 7.51 -6.59 -3.66
N ALA A 450 6.39 -7.16 -4.10
CA ALA A 450 5.21 -6.44 -4.56
C ALA A 450 4.07 -6.60 -3.57
N VAL A 451 3.23 -5.57 -3.50
CA VAL A 451 1.91 -5.59 -2.90
C VAL A 451 0.90 -5.49 -4.03
N LEU A 452 -0.18 -6.26 -3.97
CA LEU A 452 -1.26 -6.19 -4.95
C LEU A 452 -2.53 -5.66 -4.29
N GLU A 453 -3.10 -4.60 -4.83
CA GLU A 453 -4.47 -4.20 -4.56
C GLU A 453 -5.38 -4.65 -5.71
N TYR A 454 -6.42 -5.39 -5.37
CA TYR A 454 -7.38 -5.89 -6.37
C TYR A 454 -8.40 -4.82 -6.80
N ASP A 455 -9.03 -5.06 -7.95
CA ASP A 455 -10.14 -4.27 -8.50
C ASP A 455 -11.52 -4.69 -7.96
N TRP A 456 -11.53 -5.32 -6.80
CA TRP A 456 -12.73 -5.71 -6.07
C TRP A 456 -12.56 -5.35 -4.58
N CYS A 457 -13.68 -5.36 -3.87
CA CYS A 457 -13.78 -4.92 -2.49
C CYS A 457 -14.60 -5.90 -1.66
N VAL A 458 -14.52 -5.74 -0.33
CA VAL A 458 -15.42 -6.40 0.61
C VAL A 458 -16.45 -5.40 1.17
N PRO A 459 -17.72 -5.79 1.36
CA PRO A 459 -18.66 -4.98 2.12
C PRO A 459 -18.18 -4.82 3.56
N HIS A 460 -18.07 -3.59 4.03
CA HIS A 460 -17.64 -3.23 5.38
C HIS A 460 -18.76 -2.48 6.12
N LEU A 461 -19.26 -3.11 7.18
CA LEU A 461 -20.49 -2.77 7.87
C LEU A 461 -20.25 -2.66 9.39
N PRO A 462 -19.55 -1.63 9.88
CA PRO A 462 -19.37 -1.44 11.32
C PRO A 462 -20.70 -1.53 12.10
N VAL A 463 -20.68 -2.19 13.26
CA VAL A 463 -21.85 -2.30 14.15
C VAL A 463 -22.17 -0.93 14.75
N GLU A 464 -21.14 -0.19 15.16
CA GLU A 464 -21.28 1.18 15.63
C GLU A 464 -21.56 2.12 14.46
N THR A 465 -22.62 2.92 14.59
CA THR A 465 -22.87 3.99 13.62
C THR A 465 -21.84 5.09 13.85
N ARG A 466 -20.99 5.35 12.84
CA ARG A 466 -20.07 6.48 12.84
C ARG A 466 -20.77 7.64 12.14
N PRO A 467 -21.31 8.64 12.84
CA PRO A 467 -21.90 9.78 12.17
C PRO A 467 -20.79 10.51 11.40
N GLY A 468 -21.09 10.91 10.17
CA GLY A 468 -20.26 11.90 9.50
C GLY A 468 -20.22 13.20 10.31
N THR A 469 -19.04 13.80 10.45
CA THR A 469 -18.90 15.08 11.15
C THR A 469 -19.14 16.23 10.21
N ALA A 470 -19.75 17.31 10.71
CA ALA A 470 -19.75 18.57 9.98
C ALA A 470 -18.28 19.00 9.79
N PRO A 471 -17.87 19.33 8.56
CA PRO A 471 -16.50 19.72 8.31
C PRO A 471 -16.21 21.06 8.99
N PRO A 472 -15.02 21.23 9.58
CA PRO A 472 -14.56 22.53 10.07
C PRO A 472 -14.41 23.49 8.89
N ALA A 473 -14.32 24.79 9.18
CA ALA A 473 -14.08 25.82 8.17
C ALA A 473 -12.80 25.55 7.34
N ALA A 474 -11.77 24.95 7.96
CA ALA A 474 -10.50 24.62 7.30
C ALA A 474 -9.94 23.28 7.80
N ALA A 475 -9.09 22.66 6.97
CA ALA A 475 -8.32 21.48 7.33
C ALA A 475 -7.39 21.77 8.51
N ARG A 476 -7.29 20.83 9.44
CA ARG A 476 -6.33 20.93 10.54
C ARG A 476 -4.91 20.70 9.99
N PRO A 477 -3.93 21.54 10.36
CA PRO A 477 -2.53 21.28 10.01
C PRO A 477 -2.07 19.95 10.57
N ARG A 478 -1.42 19.13 9.75
CA ARG A 478 -0.83 17.86 10.21
C ARG A 478 0.31 18.15 11.19
N ARG A 479 0.27 17.50 12.35
CA ARG A 479 1.26 17.65 13.44
C ARG A 479 1.71 16.30 14.05
N ALA A 480 1.13 15.18 13.63
CA ALA A 480 1.53 13.86 14.11
C ALA A 480 2.69 13.31 13.26
N VAL A 481 3.73 12.79 13.90
CA VAL A 481 4.86 12.13 13.20
C VAL A 481 4.38 10.85 12.54
N ASN A 482 4.88 10.58 11.34
CA ASN A 482 4.65 9.32 10.65
C ASN A 482 5.89 8.43 10.77
N PHE A 483 5.91 7.54 11.75
CA PHE A 483 7.04 6.62 11.94
C PHE A 483 7.23 5.67 10.75
N SER A 484 6.14 5.31 10.05
CA SER A 484 6.20 4.53 8.81
C SER A 484 7.05 5.24 7.74
N LYS A 485 6.90 6.56 7.63
CA LYS A 485 7.72 7.38 6.72
C LYS A 485 9.19 7.36 7.12
N TYR A 486 9.48 7.48 8.42
CA TYR A 486 10.86 7.37 8.90
C TYR A 486 11.50 6.04 8.49
N VAL A 487 10.76 4.92 8.60
CA VAL A 487 11.22 3.61 8.13
C VAL A 487 11.45 3.59 6.61
N THR A 488 10.52 4.10 5.80
CA THR A 488 10.69 4.12 4.34
C THR A 488 11.84 5.01 3.88
N ASP A 489 12.07 6.15 4.55
CA ASP A 489 13.17 7.08 4.24
C ASP A 489 14.55 6.47 4.50
N HIS A 490 14.64 5.52 5.44
CA HIS A 490 15.86 4.79 5.76
C HIS A 490 15.96 3.44 5.02
N THR A 491 15.01 3.13 4.13
CA THR A 491 15.04 1.86 3.38
C THR A 491 16.16 1.86 2.34
N LEU A 492 17.06 0.89 2.47
CA LEU A 492 18.12 0.65 1.49
C LEU A 492 17.61 -0.26 0.36
N TYR A 493 17.38 0.30 -0.82
CA TYR A 493 16.94 -0.43 -2.03
C TYR A 493 18.05 -1.26 -2.72
N ARG A 494 19.05 -1.71 -1.96
CA ARG A 494 20.15 -2.55 -2.48
C ARG A 494 19.74 -4.03 -2.48
N ARG A 495 19.97 -4.71 -3.61
CA ARG A 495 19.78 -6.16 -3.72
C ARG A 495 20.87 -6.94 -2.97
N GLY A 496 20.57 -8.20 -2.62
CA GLY A 496 21.52 -9.13 -2.00
C GLY A 496 21.56 -9.10 -0.47
N ILE A 497 20.96 -8.10 0.18
CA ILE A 497 20.82 -8.05 1.64
C ILE A 497 19.58 -8.86 2.04
N CYS A 498 19.75 -9.91 2.85
CA CYS A 498 18.64 -10.76 3.28
C CYS A 498 17.73 -10.06 4.30
N ALA A 499 16.48 -10.55 4.42
CA ALA A 499 15.48 -9.96 5.30
C ALA A 499 15.87 -9.97 6.78
N ALA A 500 16.62 -10.98 7.24
CA ALA A 500 17.09 -11.07 8.62
C ALA A 500 18.08 -9.95 8.96
N THR A 501 19.05 -9.68 8.08
CA THR A 501 19.99 -8.55 8.24
C THR A 501 19.25 -7.21 8.20
N ARG A 502 18.22 -7.08 7.35
CA ARG A 502 17.38 -5.88 7.32
C ARG A 502 16.62 -5.71 8.63
N LEU A 503 15.98 -6.75 9.14
CA LEU A 503 15.27 -6.69 10.43
C LEU A 503 16.21 -6.26 11.58
N GLN A 504 17.46 -6.73 11.60
CA GLN A 504 18.47 -6.25 12.55
C GLN A 504 18.78 -4.76 12.38
N GLY A 505 18.92 -4.28 11.14
CA GLY A 505 19.09 -2.85 10.86
C GLY A 505 17.89 -2.02 11.30
N LEU A 506 16.67 -2.53 11.13
CA LEU A 506 15.45 -1.87 11.60
C LEU A 506 15.38 -1.82 13.13
N ALA A 507 15.80 -2.91 13.81
CA ALA A 507 15.92 -2.92 15.27
C ALA A 507 16.95 -1.89 15.76
N GLN A 508 18.06 -1.74 15.02
CA GLN A 508 19.08 -0.74 15.32
C GLN A 508 18.56 0.69 15.12
N LEU A 509 17.80 0.98 14.05
CA LEU A 509 17.16 2.28 13.85
C LEU A 509 16.23 2.65 15.02
N ALA A 510 15.42 1.69 15.50
CA ALA A 510 14.55 1.91 16.67
C ALA A 510 15.37 2.13 17.95
N ARG A 511 16.52 1.46 18.11
CA ARG A 511 17.43 1.66 19.25
C ARG A 511 18.07 3.04 19.23
N GLU A 512 18.54 3.50 18.08
CA GLU A 512 19.13 4.84 17.92
C GLU A 512 18.12 5.93 18.31
N LEU A 513 16.86 5.81 17.89
CA LEU A 513 15.80 6.72 18.32
C LEU A 513 15.55 6.70 19.83
N SER A 514 15.72 5.55 20.48
CA SER A 514 15.58 5.44 21.94
C SER A 514 16.72 6.10 22.72
N GLU A 515 17.86 6.31 22.07
CA GLU A 515 19.07 6.92 22.66
C GLU A 515 19.25 8.39 22.22
N THR A 516 18.45 8.86 21.26
CA THR A 516 18.54 10.21 20.69
C THR A 516 18.17 11.29 21.72
N SER A 517 18.94 12.38 21.73
CA SER A 517 18.74 13.49 22.67
C SER A 517 17.42 14.21 22.45
N ASP A 518 16.88 14.86 23.48
CA ASP A 518 15.65 15.66 23.37
C ASP A 518 15.75 16.78 22.31
N THR A 519 16.95 17.37 22.14
CA THR A 519 17.21 18.39 21.12
C THR A 519 17.08 17.82 19.71
N ASP A 520 17.67 16.65 19.47
CA ASP A 520 17.65 16.02 18.15
C ASP A 520 16.28 15.42 17.84
N LEU A 521 15.60 14.81 18.82
CA LEU A 521 14.22 14.35 18.67
C LEU A 521 13.28 15.52 18.34
N ARG A 522 13.48 16.70 18.93
CA ARG A 522 12.74 17.91 18.57
C ARG A 522 13.05 18.36 17.14
N GLY A 523 14.29 18.28 16.70
CA GLY A 523 14.70 18.57 15.32
C GLY A 523 14.04 17.62 14.31
N LEU A 524 14.04 16.32 14.60
CA LEU A 524 13.37 15.29 13.81
C LEU A 524 11.85 15.55 13.74
N TYR A 525 11.20 15.79 14.89
CA TYR A 525 9.78 16.12 14.94
C TYR A 525 9.42 17.31 14.06
N ARG A 526 10.18 18.42 14.16
CA ARG A 526 9.95 19.61 13.36
C ARG A 526 10.11 19.36 11.86
N SER A 527 11.13 18.59 11.48
CA SER A 527 11.38 18.24 10.09
C SER A 527 10.24 17.39 9.52
N GLU A 528 9.76 16.40 10.27
CA GLU A 528 8.63 15.56 9.86
C GLU A 528 7.33 16.35 9.74
N VAL A 529 7.02 17.21 10.72
CA VAL A 529 5.82 18.08 10.66
C VAL A 529 5.89 19.02 9.45
N ALA A 530 7.04 19.63 9.19
CA ALA A 530 7.22 20.51 8.02
C ALA A 530 7.00 19.77 6.70
N GLN A 531 7.52 18.54 6.58
CA GLN A 531 7.32 17.72 5.38
C GLN A 531 5.86 17.30 5.18
N LEU A 532 5.16 16.93 6.26
CA LEU A 532 3.73 16.58 6.23
C LEU A 532 2.86 17.78 5.83
N GLN A 533 3.13 18.96 6.39
CA GLN A 533 2.42 20.20 6.05
C GLN A 533 2.73 20.65 4.62
N ALA A 534 3.97 20.53 4.16
CA ALA A 534 4.33 20.79 2.76
C ALA A 534 3.61 19.83 1.81
N GLY A 535 3.48 18.55 2.16
CA GLY A 535 2.68 17.58 1.41
C GLY A 535 1.20 17.94 1.37
N GLN A 536 0.64 18.35 2.51
CA GLN A 536 -0.75 18.82 2.61
C GLN A 536 -0.99 20.06 1.74
N LEU A 537 -0.10 21.06 1.76
CA LEU A 537 -0.19 22.24 0.89
C LEU A 537 -0.12 21.88 -0.59
N ARG A 538 0.81 20.99 -0.99
CA ARG A 538 0.89 20.53 -2.38
C ARG A 538 -0.43 19.90 -2.83
N GLN A 539 -1.04 19.04 -2.00
CA GLN A 539 -2.32 18.42 -2.31
C GLN A 539 -3.46 19.44 -2.43
N LEU A 540 -3.56 20.38 -1.50
CA LEU A 540 -4.58 21.43 -1.51
C LEU A 540 -4.44 22.34 -2.74
N ASN A 541 -3.21 22.80 -3.04
CA ASN A 541 -2.94 23.61 -4.22
C ASN A 541 -3.21 22.86 -5.53
N ALA A 542 -2.91 21.56 -5.58
CA ALA A 542 -3.26 20.73 -6.73
C ALA A 542 -4.78 20.67 -6.93
N CYS A 543 -5.57 20.55 -5.86
CA CYS A 543 -7.04 20.61 -5.96
C CYS A 543 -7.53 21.99 -6.43
N LEU A 544 -6.93 23.09 -5.96
CA LEU A 544 -7.28 24.44 -6.41
C LEU A 544 -6.91 24.69 -7.88
N GLY A 545 -5.84 24.05 -8.37
CA GLY A 545 -5.31 24.22 -9.71
C GLY A 545 -5.83 23.23 -10.76
N ASP A 546 -6.70 22.27 -10.40
CA ASP A 546 -7.14 21.21 -11.31
C ASP A 546 -8.26 21.64 -12.28
N GLY A 547 -8.77 22.87 -12.15
CA GLY A 547 -9.80 23.44 -13.02
C GLY A 547 -11.20 22.82 -12.85
N LEU A 548 -11.41 21.95 -11.87
CA LEU A 548 -12.73 21.37 -11.61
C LEU A 548 -13.65 22.40 -10.92
N PRO A 549 -14.82 22.74 -11.49
CA PRO A 549 -15.76 23.67 -10.86
C PRO A 549 -16.36 23.04 -9.60
N ARG A 550 -16.12 23.66 -8.45
CA ARG A 550 -16.60 23.21 -7.12
C ARG A 550 -17.60 24.19 -6.52
N PRO A 551 -18.55 23.72 -5.68
CA PRO A 551 -19.43 24.60 -4.90
C PRO A 551 -18.62 25.56 -4.02
N SER A 552 -19.19 26.73 -3.74
CA SER A 552 -18.52 27.80 -2.99
C SER A 552 -18.00 27.35 -1.62
N ALA A 553 -18.75 26.53 -0.89
CA ALA A 553 -18.33 26.00 0.41
C ALA A 553 -17.11 25.06 0.31
N TRP A 554 -17.00 24.26 -0.76
CA TRP A 554 -15.84 23.43 -1.01
C TRP A 554 -14.63 24.29 -1.41
N GLN A 555 -14.83 25.24 -2.31
CA GLN A 555 -13.76 26.16 -2.71
C GLN A 555 -13.22 26.98 -1.52
N ALA A 556 -14.12 27.47 -0.65
CA ALA A 556 -13.77 28.18 0.58
C ALA A 556 -12.95 27.29 1.51
N TYR A 557 -13.39 26.05 1.76
CA TYR A 557 -12.64 25.09 2.56
C TYR A 557 -11.21 24.91 2.04
N LEU A 558 -11.01 24.75 0.72
CA LEU A 558 -9.68 24.57 0.14
C LEU A 558 -8.79 25.80 0.34
N HIS A 559 -9.31 27.01 0.07
CA HIS A 559 -8.56 28.26 0.29
C HIS A 559 -8.23 28.48 1.77
N ASP A 560 -9.21 28.33 2.66
CA ASP A 560 -9.03 28.51 4.10
C ASP A 560 -8.05 27.47 4.66
N SER A 561 -8.06 26.25 4.12
CA SER A 561 -7.08 25.21 4.45
C SER A 561 -5.67 25.57 4.00
N VAL A 562 -5.48 26.14 2.80
CA VAL A 562 -4.17 26.62 2.35
C VAL A 562 -3.64 27.70 3.28
N ASN A 563 -4.47 28.68 3.65
CA ASN A 563 -4.09 29.75 4.57
C ASN A 563 -3.73 29.18 5.94
N THR A 564 -4.60 28.34 6.53
CA THR A 564 -4.40 27.74 7.85
C THR A 564 -3.12 26.90 7.92
N VAL A 565 -2.84 26.09 6.90
CA VAL A 565 -1.63 25.26 6.88
C VAL A 565 -0.39 26.12 6.63
N SER A 566 -0.47 27.14 5.77
CA SER A 566 0.63 28.08 5.50
C SER A 566 1.02 28.88 6.74
N GLU A 567 0.03 29.37 7.50
CA GLU A 567 0.24 30.06 8.78
C GLU A 567 0.89 29.12 9.80
N ALA A 568 0.42 27.88 9.91
CA ALA A 568 0.99 26.90 10.82
C ALA A 568 2.47 26.57 10.50
N MET A 569 2.86 26.58 9.22
CA MET A 569 4.25 26.38 8.79
C MET A 569 5.19 27.53 9.17
N GLN A 570 4.67 28.73 9.47
CA GLN A 570 5.49 29.85 9.94
C GLN A 570 5.87 29.71 11.43
N ALA A 571 5.19 28.84 12.17
CA ALA A 571 5.47 28.58 13.58
C ALA A 571 6.33 27.32 13.74
N ALA A 572 7.23 27.33 14.73
CA ALA A 572 8.01 26.15 15.07
C ALA A 572 7.09 25.09 15.70
N ALA A 573 6.97 23.92 15.07
CA ALA A 573 6.15 22.84 15.59
C ALA A 573 6.63 22.37 16.98
N SER A 574 5.66 22.09 17.86
CA SER A 574 5.89 21.55 19.20
C SER A 574 5.20 20.18 19.39
N PRO A 575 5.86 19.18 20.01
CA PRO A 575 5.26 17.87 20.31
C PRO A 575 4.01 17.94 21.20
N GLU A 576 3.94 18.93 22.10
CA GLU A 576 2.80 19.16 23.00
C GLU A 576 1.51 19.51 22.26
N GLU A 577 1.62 19.97 21.01
CA GLU A 577 0.49 20.32 20.15
C GLU A 577 0.08 19.17 19.22
N ALA A 578 0.75 18.01 19.31
CA ALA A 578 0.41 16.86 18.50
C ALA A 578 -0.97 16.29 18.89
N PRO A 579 -1.80 15.87 17.93
CA PRO A 579 -3.12 15.32 18.21
C PRO A 579 -3.05 14.10 19.13
N GLY A 580 -3.90 14.05 20.15
CA GLY A 580 -4.00 12.92 21.07
C GLY A 580 -2.98 12.91 22.20
N MET A 581 -2.11 13.92 22.30
CA MET A 581 -1.20 14.06 23.43
C MET A 581 -1.95 14.44 24.72
N PRO A 582 -1.56 13.90 25.89
CA PRO A 582 -2.16 14.28 27.16
C PRO A 582 -1.96 15.76 27.45
N VAL A 583 -3.04 16.45 27.83
CA VAL A 583 -3.01 17.88 28.17
C VAL A 583 -2.09 18.10 29.37
N GLY A 584 -1.16 19.04 29.26
CA GLY A 584 -0.26 19.43 30.33
C GLY A 584 1.03 18.61 30.46
N GLN A 585 1.25 17.59 29.62
CA GLN A 585 2.56 16.93 29.54
C GLN A 585 3.56 17.80 28.78
N ALA A 586 4.74 17.99 29.38
CA ALA A 586 5.82 18.75 28.76
C ALA A 586 6.60 17.88 27.76
N ALA A 587 7.23 18.51 26.73
CA ALA A 587 8.02 17.79 25.74
C ALA A 587 9.03 16.75 26.30
N PRO A 588 9.78 16.99 27.39
CA PRO A 588 10.71 15.99 27.92
C PRO A 588 10.03 14.68 28.36
N GLU A 589 8.80 14.76 28.89
CA GLU A 589 8.03 13.57 29.27
C GLU A 589 7.56 12.80 28.04
N LEU A 590 7.10 13.52 27.00
CA LEU A 590 6.71 12.93 25.72
C LEU A 590 7.89 12.24 25.03
N PHE A 591 9.08 12.87 25.03
CA PHE A 591 10.30 12.27 24.50
C PHE A 591 10.74 11.06 25.34
N GLY A 592 10.61 11.11 26.66
CA GLY A 592 10.86 9.96 27.54
C GLY A 592 9.97 8.76 27.20
N GLN A 593 8.67 9.00 26.98
CA GLN A 593 7.73 7.95 26.56
C GLN A 593 8.05 7.40 25.17
N PHE A 594 8.36 8.29 24.22
CA PHE A 594 8.79 7.88 22.88
C PHE A 594 10.04 6.99 22.93
N ARG A 595 11.06 7.38 23.71
CA ARG A 595 12.28 6.59 23.90
C ARG A 595 12.00 5.22 24.51
N ASP A 596 11.10 5.12 25.51
CA ASP A 596 10.69 3.82 26.08
C ASP A 596 10.02 2.92 25.03
N TYR A 597 9.11 3.46 24.22
CA TYR A 597 8.49 2.70 23.12
C TYR A 597 9.51 2.26 22.07
N ALA A 598 10.39 3.16 21.65
CA ALA A 598 11.43 2.86 20.68
C ALA A 598 12.41 1.77 21.18
N ALA A 599 12.85 1.85 22.43
CA ALA A 599 13.76 0.87 23.04
C ALA A 599 13.12 -0.53 23.08
N ARG A 600 11.85 -0.61 23.48
CA ARG A 600 11.16 -1.89 23.61
C ARG A 600 10.74 -2.47 22.27
N PHE A 601 10.42 -1.61 21.30
CA PHE A 601 10.19 -2.05 19.94
C PHE A 601 11.49 -2.57 19.31
N ALA A 602 12.64 -1.93 19.55
CA ALA A 602 13.94 -2.46 19.16
C ALA A 602 14.23 -3.84 19.77
N ALA A 603 13.91 -4.04 21.05
CA ALA A 603 14.01 -5.33 21.72
C ALA A 603 13.08 -6.38 21.09
N ALA A 604 11.83 -6.01 20.78
CA ALA A 604 10.86 -6.86 20.10
C ALA A 604 11.32 -7.28 18.69
N LEU A 605 11.79 -6.34 17.87
CA LEU A 605 12.31 -6.61 16.53
C LEU A 605 13.53 -7.54 16.58
N SER A 606 14.41 -7.35 17.57
CA SER A 606 15.58 -8.21 17.78
C SER A 606 15.19 -9.64 18.20
N ALA A 607 14.17 -9.78 19.04
CA ALA A 607 13.66 -11.08 19.51
C ALA A 607 12.84 -11.83 18.44
N TRP A 608 12.27 -11.10 17.48
CA TRP A 608 11.27 -11.62 16.56
C TRP A 608 11.67 -12.89 15.80
N PRO A 609 12.90 -13.04 15.25
CA PRO A 609 13.29 -14.29 14.60
C PRO A 609 13.20 -15.52 15.51
N ALA A 610 13.70 -15.42 16.75
CA ALA A 610 13.65 -16.51 17.72
C ALA A 610 12.21 -16.80 18.18
N MET A 611 11.40 -15.75 18.36
CA MET A 611 9.97 -15.91 18.66
C MET A 611 9.24 -16.69 17.57
N ARG A 612 9.52 -16.41 16.29
CA ARG A 612 8.94 -17.14 15.16
C ARG A 612 9.33 -18.61 15.19
N GLU A 613 10.61 -18.93 15.28
CA GLU A 613 11.10 -20.31 15.29
C GLU A 613 10.40 -21.17 16.35
N HIS A 614 10.33 -20.68 17.60
CA HIS A 614 9.70 -21.44 18.68
C HIS A 614 8.17 -21.42 18.61
N ALA A 615 7.55 -20.33 18.14
CA ALA A 615 6.11 -20.28 17.95
C ALA A 615 5.64 -21.28 16.88
N GLU A 616 6.42 -21.53 15.82
CA GLU A 616 6.06 -22.54 14.82
C GLU A 616 5.93 -23.93 15.43
N ILE A 617 6.88 -24.31 16.30
CA ILE A 617 6.87 -25.59 17.02
C ILE A 617 5.66 -25.68 17.96
N LEU A 618 5.44 -24.64 18.78
CA LEU A 618 4.34 -24.59 19.74
C LEU A 618 2.97 -24.67 19.06
N VAL A 619 2.78 -23.88 17.99
CA VAL A 619 1.52 -23.87 17.24
C VAL A 619 1.30 -25.20 16.52
N GLY A 620 2.36 -25.82 16.00
CA GLY A 620 2.29 -27.16 15.43
C GLY A 620 1.80 -28.19 16.44
N GLN A 621 2.31 -28.14 17.68
CA GLN A 621 1.87 -29.02 18.77
C GLN A 621 0.40 -28.76 19.16
N TRP A 622 -0.01 -27.51 19.29
CA TRP A 622 -1.40 -27.16 19.63
C TRP A 622 -2.41 -27.66 18.61
N LEU A 623 -2.08 -27.51 17.32
CA LEU A 623 -2.95 -27.97 16.23
C LEU A 623 -2.99 -29.50 16.13
N ALA A 624 -1.85 -30.17 16.29
CA ALA A 624 -1.79 -31.65 16.26
C ALA A 624 -2.45 -32.29 17.50
N GLY A 625 -2.34 -31.65 18.66
CA GLY A 625 -2.90 -32.12 19.93
C GLY A 625 -4.38 -31.78 20.13
N GLY A 626 -4.98 -30.96 19.26
CA GLY A 626 -6.36 -30.49 19.44
C GLY A 626 -6.53 -29.58 20.67
N GLU A 627 -5.49 -28.85 21.05
CA GLU A 627 -5.47 -28.03 22.28
C GLU A 627 -6.18 -26.68 22.13
N LEU A 628 -6.55 -26.32 20.91
CA LEU A 628 -7.37 -25.14 20.62
C LEU A 628 -8.84 -25.55 20.58
N ALA A 629 -9.66 -24.86 21.36
CA ALA A 629 -11.10 -25.06 21.35
C ALA A 629 -11.66 -24.71 19.95
N PRO A 630 -12.59 -25.52 19.41
CA PRO A 630 -13.32 -25.20 18.19
C PRO A 630 -14.38 -24.13 18.38
#